data_AF-A0A5Q4DU86-F1
#
_entry.id   AF-A0A5Q4DU86-F1
#
_cell.length_a   1.000
_cell.length_b   1.000
_cell.length_c   1.000
_cell.angle_alpha   90.00
_cell.angle_beta   90.00
_cell.angle_gamma   90.00
#
_symmetry.space_group_name_H-M   'P 1'
#
loop_
_entity.id
_entity.type
_entity.pdbx_description
1 polymer ?
#
loop_
_entity_poly.entity_id
_entity_poly.type
_entity_poly.pdbx_seq_one_letter_code
_entity_poly.pdbx_strand_id
1 'polypeptide(L)' 'KRDDMPQAVLSEKEFRSLVSQQGLACNEAEFAEFHNAYVLVRAMASRVRKPRSHMAEPSAIFSPAQTSST' A
#
# COMPACT_ATOMS: atom_id res chain seq x y z
N LYS A 1 -15.40 17.66 10.79
CA LYS A 1 -14.03 17.76 10.25
C LYS A 1 -13.25 16.61 10.87
N ARG A 2 -12.84 15.59 10.10
CA ARG A 2 -11.95 14.55 10.63
C ARG A 2 -10.56 15.12 10.51
N ASP A 3 -9.94 15.35 11.65
CA ASP A 3 -8.57 15.80 11.74
C ASP A 3 -7.68 14.96 10.83
N ASP A 4 -6.87 15.68 10.07
CA ASP A 4 -5.80 15.18 9.21
C ASP A 4 -4.74 14.59 10.14
N MET A 5 -5.05 13.44 10.73
CA MET A 5 -4.20 12.82 11.73
C MET A 5 -2.93 12.41 10.98
N PRO A 6 -1.76 12.98 11.31
CA PRO A 6 -0.51 12.57 10.69
C PRO A 6 -0.37 11.10 10.99
N GLN A 7 -0.60 10.30 9.97
CA GLN A 7 -0.54 8.86 10.02
C GLN A 7 0.88 8.53 10.52
N ALA A 8 0.98 8.13 11.79
CA ALA A 8 2.24 8.05 12.54
C ALA A 8 3.24 7.16 11.80
N VAL A 9 4.41 7.70 11.45
CA VAL A 9 5.53 6.96 10.85
C VAL A 9 5.74 5.69 11.67
N LEU A 10 5.70 4.53 11.01
CA LEU A 10 5.93 3.27 11.70
C LEU A 10 7.31 3.33 12.34
N SER A 11 7.40 2.89 13.59
CA SER A 11 8.69 2.62 14.19
C SER A 11 9.41 1.53 13.41
N GLU A 12 10.74 1.50 13.52
CA GLU A 12 11.57 0.48 12.89
C GLU A 12 11.12 -0.94 13.28
N LYS A 13 10.72 -1.13 14.54
CA LYS A 13 10.20 -2.40 15.06
C LYS A 13 8.90 -2.84 14.38
N GLU A 14 7.99 -1.90 14.14
CA GLU A 14 6.72 -2.18 13.44
C GLU A 14 6.98 -2.50 11.97
N PHE A 15 7.88 -1.76 11.32
CA PHE A 15 8.25 -2.04 9.95
C PHE A 15 8.93 -3.40 9.80
N ARG A 16 9.84 -3.76 10.71
CA ARG A 16 10.48 -5.08 10.76
C ARG A 16 9.45 -6.21 10.91
N SER A 17 8.44 -6.00 11.74
CA SER A 17 7.34 -6.96 11.90
C SER A 17 6.55 -7.16 10.60
N LEU A 18 6.26 -6.09 9.85
CA LEU A 18 5.55 -6.16 8.57
C LEU A 18 6.35 -6.90 7.51
N VAL A 19 7.64 -6.60 7.39
CA VAL A 19 8.54 -7.24 6.42
C VAL A 19 8.61 -8.75 6.70
N SER A 20 8.78 -9.15 7.96
CA SER A 20 8.80 -10.56 8.35
C SER A 20 7.48 -11.28 8.11
N GLN A 21 6.33 -10.64 8.34
CA GLN A 21 5.01 -11.24 8.08
C GLN A 21 4.78 -11.56 6.60
N GLN A 22 5.39 -10.81 5.70
CA GLN A 22 5.31 -11.06 4.26
C GLN A 22 6.36 -12.04 3.75
N GLY A 23 7.15 -12.64 4.65
CA GLY A 23 8.21 -13.58 4.29
C GLY A 23 9.36 -12.95 3.49
N LEU A 24 9.49 -11.63 3.54
CA LEU A 24 10.58 -10.92 2.85
C LEU A 24 11.86 -11.09 3.66
N ALA A 25 12.85 -11.74 3.06
CA ALA A 25 14.20 -11.77 3.58
C ALA A 25 14.92 -10.50 3.13
N CYS A 26 15.32 -9.65 4.08
CA CYS A 26 16.10 -8.45 3.81
C CYS A 26 17.37 -8.51 4.64
N ASN A 27 18.50 -8.18 4.03
CA ASN A 27 19.70 -7.83 4.79
C ASN A 27 19.54 -6.44 5.43
N GLU A 28 20.47 -6.05 6.31
CA GLU A 28 20.32 -4.80 7.07
C GLU A 28 20.37 -3.54 6.20
N ALA A 29 21.12 -3.56 5.10
CA ALA A 29 21.19 -2.44 4.16
C ALA A 29 19.87 -2.28 3.38
N GLU A 30 19.32 -3.39 2.89
CA GLU A 30 18.00 -3.44 2.22
C GLU A 30 16.89 -3.00 3.17
N PHE A 31 16.93 -3.45 4.41
CA PHE A 31 15.95 -3.08 5.43
C PHE A 31 15.95 -1.57 5.68
N ALA A 32 17.13 -0.96 5.84
CA ALA A 32 17.28 0.48 6.01
C ALA A 32 16.78 1.27 4.79
N GLU A 33 17.09 0.79 3.58
CA GLU A 33 16.60 1.40 2.33
C GLU A 33 15.07 1.34 2.24
N PHE A 34 14.47 0.17 2.48
CA PHE A 34 13.02 -0.01 2.43
C PHE A 34 12.29 0.78 3.51
N HIS A 35 12.85 0.87 4.72
CA HIS A 35 12.30 1.68 5.79
C HIS A 35 12.26 3.16 5.41
N ASN A 36 13.34 3.67 4.82
CA ASN A 36 13.40 5.05 4.31
C ASN A 36 12.42 5.27 3.15
N ALA A 37 12.36 4.35 2.19
CA ALA A 37 11.44 4.42 1.05
C ALA A 37 9.96 4.36 1.47
N TYR A 38 9.64 3.59 2.52
CA TYR A 38 8.28 3.44 3.03
C TYR A 38 7.65 4.78 3.44
N VAL A 39 8.45 5.69 4.02
CA VAL A 39 8.00 7.04 4.37
C VAL A 39 7.50 7.80 3.13
N LEU A 40 8.24 7.71 2.02
CA LEU A 40 7.89 8.36 0.76
C LEU A 40 6.64 7.75 0.13
N VAL A 41 6.57 6.42 0.07
CA VAL A 41 5.41 5.69 -0.48
C VAL A 41 4.14 6.04 0.30
N ARG A 42 4.24 6.17 1.62
CA ARG A 42 3.11 6.58 2.46
C ARG A 42 2.67 8.02 2.20
N ALA A 43 3.61 8.93 2.02
CA ALA A 43 3.29 10.31 1.65
C ALA A 43 2.63 10.40 0.27
N MET A 44 2.98 9.51 -0.67
CA MET A 44 2.24 9.38 -1.93
C MET A 44 0.84 8.80 -1.71
N ALA A 45 0.72 7.76 -0.88
CA ALA A 45 -0.55 7.11 -0.55
C ALA A 45 -1.57 8.08 0.08
N SER A 46 -1.13 8.98 0.96
CA SER A 46 -2.00 10.00 1.55
C SER A 46 -2.52 10.99 0.51
N ARG A 47 -1.70 11.37 -0.47
CA ARG A 47 -2.11 12.28 -1.56
C ARG A 47 -3.17 11.68 -2.47
N VAL A 48 -3.11 10.37 -2.73
CA VAL A 48 -4.04 9.66 -3.63
C VAL A 48 -5.30 9.14 -2.93
N ARG A 49 -5.28 9.00 -1.60
CA ARG A 49 -6.43 8.60 -0.77
C ARG A 49 -7.41 9.78 -0.57
N LYS A 50 -7.93 10.30 -1.67
CA LYS A 50 -9.08 11.20 -1.66
C LYS A 50 -10.38 10.39 -1.70
N PRO A 51 -11.47 10.84 -1.03
CA PRO A 51 -12.77 10.18 -1.14
C PRO A 51 -13.14 9.99 -2.61
N ARG A 52 -13.46 8.76 -2.99
CA ARG A 52 -13.97 8.43 -4.32
C ARG A 52 -15.49 8.35 -4.26
N SER A 53 -16.16 8.57 -5.40
CA SER A 53 -17.59 8.29 -5.51
C SER A 53 -17.86 6.82 -5.18
N HIS A 54 -19.02 6.52 -4.59
CA HIS A 54 -19.46 5.13 -4.35
C HIS A 54 -19.54 4.32 -5.66
N MET A 55 -19.75 5.01 -6.79
CA MET A 55 -19.80 4.39 -8.13
C MET A 55 -18.42 4.31 -8.80
N ALA A 56 -17.33 4.66 -8.11
CA ALA A 56 -16.00 4.60 -8.70
C ALA A 56 -15.56 3.14 -8.81
N GLU A 57 -15.50 2.63 -10.04
CA GLU A 57 -15.03 1.28 -10.33
C GLU A 57 -13.50 1.19 -10.31
N PRO A 58 -12.91 0.01 -9.98
CA PRO A 58 -11.49 -0.24 -10.17
C PRO A 58 -11.09 -0.13 -11.64
N SER A 59 -9.84 0.28 -11.91
CA SER A 59 -9.33 0.41 -13.28
C SER A 59 -9.24 -0.93 -14.03
N ALA A 60 -9.12 -2.03 -13.30
CA ALA A 60 -9.12 -3.38 -13.85
C ALA A 60 -10.33 -4.12 -13.27
N ILE A 61 -11.29 -4.44 -14.12
CA ILE A 61 -12.45 -5.26 -13.80
C ILE A 61 -12.22 -6.62 -14.46
N PHE A 62 -12.47 -7.68 -13.70
CA PHE A 62 -12.40 -9.03 -14.24
C PHE A 62 -13.44 -9.20 -15.35
N SER A 63 -12.98 -9.53 -16.55
CA SER A 63 -13.83 -9.91 -17.67
C SER A 63 -13.67 -11.41 -17.89
N PRO A 64 -14.66 -12.26 -17.52
CA PRO A 64 -14.58 -13.68 -17.81
C PRO A 64 -14.49 -13.86 -19.32
N ALA A 65 -13.63 -14.80 -19.75
CA ALA A 65 -13.51 -15.14 -21.17
C ALA A 65 -14.90 -15.46 -21.73
N GLN A 66 -15.29 -14.81 -22.83
CA GLN A 66 -16.56 -15.09 -23.48
C GLN A 66 -16.59 -16.58 -23.81
N THR A 67 -17.45 -17.32 -23.12
CA THR A 67 -17.78 -18.67 -23.54
C THR A 67 -18.48 -18.53 -24.88
N SER A 68 -17.74 -18.71 -25.96
CA SER A 68 -18.29 -18.83 -27.30
C SER A 68 -19.18 -20.07 -27.32
N SER A 69 -20.48 -19.88 -27.06
CA SER A 69 -21.49 -20.90 -27.31
C SER A 69 -21.55 -21.13 -28.81
N THR A 70 -21.10 -22.31 -29.22
CA THR A 70 -21.44 -22.92 -30.50
C THR A 70 -22.80 -23.59 -30.37
#